data_AF-K2E0T1-F1
#
_entry.id   AF-K2E0T1-F1
#
_cell.length_a   1.000
_cell.length_b   1.000
_cell.length_c   1.000
_cell.angle_alpha   90.00
_cell.angle_beta   90.00
_cell.angle_gamma   90.00
#
_symmetry.space_group_name_H-M   'P 1'
#
loop_
_entity.id
_entity.type
_entity.pdbx_description
1 polymer ?
#
loop_
_entity_poly.entity_id
_entity_poly.type
_entity_poly.pdbx_seq_one_letter_code
_entity_poly.pdbx_strand_id
1 'polypeptide(L)' 'MKKNRIGILGATGMVGQRFVTLLENHPWFEITAL' A
#
# COMPACT_ATOMS: atom_id res chain seq x y z
N MET A 1 12.53 -7.49 10.73
CA MET A 1 11.35 -8.23 10.20
C MET A 1 11.30 -8.04 8.69
N LYS A 2 10.92 -9.07 7.93
CA LYS A 2 10.72 -8.96 6.48
C LYS A 2 9.34 -8.36 6.21
N LYS A 3 9.24 -7.33 5.38
CA LYS A 3 7.95 -6.73 4.98
C LYS A 3 7.26 -7.63 3.95
N ASN A 4 5.94 -7.75 4.06
CA ASN A 4 5.10 -8.43 3.09
C ASN A 4 4.84 -7.51 1.89
N ARG A 5 5.16 -8.00 0.69
CA ARG A 5 4.92 -7.28 -0.57
C ARG A 5 3.44 -7.37 -0.93
N ILE A 6 2.84 -6.23 -1.24
CA ILE A 6 1.42 -6.12 -1.59
C ILE A 6 1.23 -5.20 -2.80
N GLY A 7 0.08 -5.34 -3.46
CA GLY A 7 -0.37 -4.42 -4.50
C GLY A 7 -1.72 -3.80 -4.15
N ILE A 8 -1.96 -2.57 -4.59
CA ILE A 8 -3.24 -1.88 -4.44
C ILE A 8 -3.88 -1.79 -5.82
N LEU A 9 -4.96 -2.54 -6.06
CA LEU A 9 -5.70 -2.42 -7.32
C LEU A 9 -6.59 -1.15 -7.28
N GLY A 10 -6.47 -0.30 -8.30
CA GLY A 10 -7.24 0.94 -8.38
C GLY A 10 -6.70 2.03 -7.45
N ALA A 11 -5.37 2.14 -7.34
CA ALA A 11 -4.69 3.11 -6.49
C ALA A 11 -5.10 4.57 -6.74
N THR A 12 -5.61 4.90 -7.94
CA THR A 12 -6.05 6.25 -8.30
C THR A 12 -7.42 6.64 -7.75
N GLY A 13 -8.27 5.68 -7.37
CA GLY A 13 -9.59 5.95 -6.79
C GLY A 13 -9.50 6.45 -5.36
N MET A 14 -10.60 7.03 -4.85
CA MET A 14 -10.66 7.60 -3.48
C MET A 14 -10.22 6.58 -2.41
N VAL A 15 -10.60 5.31 -2.55
CA VAL A 15 -10.22 4.24 -1.62
C VAL A 15 -8.75 3.86 -1.77
N GLY A 16 -8.26 3.74 -3.01
CA GLY A 16 -6.87 3.38 -3.29
C GLY A 16 -5.87 4.40 -2.73
N GLN A 17 -6.13 5.69 -2.94
CA GLN A 17 -5.29 6.76 -2.39
C GLN A 17 -5.25 6.72 -0.85
N ARG A 18 -6.38 6.41 -0.21
CA ARG A 18 -6.42 6.27 1.26
C ARG A 18 -5.56 5.11 1.75
N PHE A 19 -5.57 3.98 1.05
CA PHE A 19 -4.67 2.86 1.37
C PHE A 19 -3.21 3.22 1.19
N VAL A 20 -2.84 3.96 0.13
CA VAL A 20 -1.46 4.45 -0.06
C VAL A 20 -1.01 5.28 1.14
N THR A 21 -1.82 6.22 1.61
CA THR A 21 -1.48 7.04 2.80
C THR A 21 -1.37 6.20 4.07
N LEU A 22 -2.30 5.27 4.31
CA LEU A 22 -2.31 4.46 5.53
C LEU A 22 -1.13 3.47 5.60
N LEU A 23 -0.69 3.00 4.45
CA LEU A 23 0.39 2.02 4.33
C LEU A 23 1.76 2.67 4.14
N GLU A 24 1.81 3.99 4.03
CA GLU A 24 3.05 4.76 4.00
C GLU A 24 3.85 4.47 5.29
N ASN A 25 5.11 4.07 5.11
CA ASN A 25 6.02 3.70 6.20
C ASN A 25 5.54 2.57 7.13
N HIS A 26 4.58 1.75 6.70
CA HIS A 26 4.05 0.68 7.54
C HIS A 26 5.13 -0.36 7.92
N PRO A 27 5.16 -0.85 9.18
CA PRO A 27 6.21 -1.75 9.65
C PRO A 27 6.15 -3.13 8.99
N TRP A 28 4.97 -3.53 8.50
CA TRP A 28 4.73 -4.89 7.97
C TRP A 28 4.57 -4.95 6.46
N PHE A 29 4.25 -3.85 5.79
CA PHE A 29 3.87 -3.87 4.37
C PHE A 29 4.78 -2.98 3.52
N GLU A 30 5.05 -3.46 2.32
CA GLU A 30 5.76 -2.74 1.26
C GLU A 30 4.89 -2.78 0.00
N ILE A 31 4.47 -1.61 -0.47
CA ILE A 31 3.68 -1.50 -1.70
C ILE A 31 4.61 -1.69 -2.88
N THR A 32 4.38 -2.72 -3.69
CA THR A 32 5.20 -3.04 -4.87
C THR A 32 4.46 -2.91 -6.19
N ALA A 33 3.13 -2.67 -6.16
CA ALA A 33 2.29 -2.45 -7.34
C ALA A 33 1.10 -1.53 -7.00
N LEU A 34 0.64 -0.75 -7.98
CA LEU A 34 -0.44 0.24 -7.90
C LEU A 34 -1.48 0.03 -9.02
#